data_AF-A0A653AE72-F1
#
_entry.id   AF-A0A653AE72-F1
#
_cell.length_a   1.000
_cell.length_b   1.000
_cell.length_c   1.000
_cell.angle_alpha   90.00
_cell.angle_beta   90.00
_cell.angle_gamma   90.00
#
_symmetry.space_group_name_H-M   'P 1'
#
loop_
_entity.id
_entity.type
_entity.pdbx_description
1 polymer ?
#
loop_
_entity_poly.entity_id
_entity_poly.type
_entity_poly.pdbx_seq_one_letter_code
_entity_poly.pdbx_strand_id
1 'polypeptide(L)'
;MTLKHLYIKLRYSIIFLFFLIIFIMGCCISIMPIKQWADIAVGKSIYDLIALATPYEKKVGWREYSIPNGNRVFVQPMRKNCEIHWEVDKDGFILRYTFHGSGCK
;
A
#
# COMPACT_ATOMS: atom_id res chain seq x y z
N MET A 1 21.28 49.52 -13.01
CA MET A 1 20.98 48.07 -12.97
C MET A 1 20.71 47.61 -14.40
N THR A 2 21.59 46.79 -14.99
CA THR A 2 21.59 46.49 -16.43
C THR A 2 20.58 45.39 -16.79
N LEU A 3 19.95 45.50 -17.97
CA LEU A 3 18.93 44.58 -18.51
C LEU A 3 19.34 43.09 -18.42
N LYS A 4 20.65 42.81 -18.54
CA LYS A 4 21.26 41.48 -18.41
C LYS A 4 21.08 40.88 -17.00
N HIS A 5 21.19 41.68 -15.93
CA HIS A 5 20.97 41.19 -14.57
C HIS A 5 19.51 40.86 -14.28
N LEU A 6 18.58 41.59 -14.89
CA LEU A 6 17.15 41.31 -14.80
C LEU A 6 16.82 39.98 -15.48
N TYR A 7 17.36 39.76 -16.69
CA TYR A 7 17.17 38.53 -17.46
C TYR A 7 17.75 37.28 -16.77
N ILE A 8 18.94 37.42 -16.15
CA ILE A 8 19.57 36.34 -15.40
C ILE A 8 18.75 35.97 -14.16
N LYS A 9 18.26 36.95 -13.39
CA LYS A 9 17.38 36.70 -12.23
C LYS A 9 16.05 36.05 -12.65
N LEU A 10 15.46 36.50 -13.76
CA LEU A 10 14.23 35.93 -14.30
C LEU A 10 14.42 34.46 -14.72
N ARG A 11 15.56 34.13 -15.36
CA ARG A 11 15.91 32.76 -15.75
C ARG A 11 16.08 31.83 -14.55
N TYR A 12 16.78 32.28 -13.50
CA TYR A 12 16.92 31.50 -12.26
C TYR A 12 15.58 31.31 -11.54
N SER A 13 14.72 32.33 -11.54
CA SER A 13 13.37 32.24 -10.94
C SER A 13 12.48 31.22 -11.67
N ILE A 14 12.56 31.15 -13.01
CA ILE A 14 11.81 30.17 -13.81
C ILE A 14 12.31 28.74 -13.56
N ILE A 15 13.63 28.55 -13.51
CA ILE A 15 14.23 27.23 -13.23
C ILE A 15 13.83 26.76 -11.82
N PHE A 16 13.91 27.65 -10.82
CA PHE A 16 13.49 27.34 -9.46
C PHE A 16 12.01 26.97 -9.38
N LEU A 17 11.13 27.71 -10.07
CA LEU A 17 9.71 27.41 -10.14
C LEU A 17 9.44 26.02 -10.78
N PHE A 18 10.19 25.66 -11.81
CA PHE A 18 10.09 24.36 -12.47
C PHE A 18 10.46 23.20 -11.53
N PHE A 19 11.57 23.34 -10.79
CA PHE A 19 11.96 22.36 -9.77
C PHE A 19 10.95 22.26 -8.62
N LEU A 20 10.36 23.38 -8.21
CA LEU A 20 9.31 23.41 -7.19
C LEU A 20 8.06 22.63 -7.65
N ILE A 21 7.64 22.79 -8.90
CA ILE A 21 6.49 22.07 -9.46
C ILE A 21 6.75 20.56 -9.50
N ILE A 22 7.95 20.12 -9.90
CA ILE A 22 8.33 18.70 -9.89
C ILE A 22 8.29 18.12 -8.47
N PHE A 23 8.78 18.89 -7.49
CA PHE A 23 8.78 18.47 -6.08
C PHE A 23 7.35 18.31 -5.53
N ILE A 24 6.44 19.22 -5.88
CA ILE A 24 5.04 19.16 -5.43
C ILE A 24 4.29 17.98 -6.10
N MET A 25 4.53 17.73 -7.39
CA MET A 25 3.90 16.63 -8.13
C MET A 25 4.31 15.24 -7.61
N GLY A 26 5.53 15.09 -7.07
CA GLY A 26 6.01 13.84 -6.48
C GLY A 26 5.27 13.39 -5.21
N CYS A 27 4.51 14.29 -4.56
CA CYS A 27 3.73 13.98 -3.35
C CYS A 27 2.33 13.42 -3.62
N CYS A 28 1.88 13.39 -4.88
CA CYS A 28 0.55 12.92 -5.25
C CYS A 28 0.46 11.41 -5.50
N ILE A 29 1.40 10.61 -5.00
CA ILE A 29 1.30 9.14 -5.06
C ILE A 29 0.12 8.74 -4.18
N SER A 30 -1.05 8.57 -4.81
CA SER A 30 -2.28 8.18 -4.15
C SER A 30 -2.07 6.82 -3.49
N ILE A 31 -2.22 6.79 -2.17
CA ILE A 31 -2.24 5.53 -1.42
C ILE A 31 -3.45 4.75 -1.93
N MET A 32 -3.19 3.60 -2.55
CA MET A 32 -4.23 2.73 -3.07
C MET A 32 -5.20 2.35 -1.95
N PRO A 33 -6.52 2.51 -2.14
CA PRO A 33 -7.53 2.02 -1.21
C PRO A 33 -7.32 0.53 -0.89
N ILE A 34 -7.44 0.18 0.39
CA ILE A 34 -7.19 -1.18 0.89
C ILE A 34 -8.05 -2.23 0.17
N LYS A 35 -9.27 -1.87 -0.20
CA LYS A 35 -10.17 -2.73 -0.98
C LYS A 35 -9.60 -3.05 -2.36
N GLN A 36 -9.15 -2.04 -3.09
CA GLN A 36 -8.60 -2.27 -4.43
C GLN A 36 -7.30 -3.08 -4.36
N TRP A 37 -6.46 -2.81 -3.35
CA TRP A 37 -5.28 -3.62 -3.11
C TRP A 37 -5.64 -5.08 -2.84
N ALA A 38 -6.68 -5.33 -2.03
CA ALA A 38 -7.14 -6.66 -1.70
C ALA A 38 -7.78 -7.40 -2.90
N ASP A 39 -8.53 -6.68 -3.74
CA ASP A 39 -9.09 -7.22 -4.99
C ASP A 39 -7.97 -7.71 -5.93
N ILE A 40 -6.84 -7.01 -6.01
CA ILE A 40 -5.67 -7.41 -6.81
C ILE A 40 -4.94 -8.63 -6.23
N ALA A 41 -5.04 -8.84 -4.92
CA ALA A 41 -4.38 -9.96 -4.26
C ALA A 41 -5.10 -11.30 -4.47
N VAL A 42 -6.39 -11.29 -4.81
CA VAL A 42 -7.14 -12.51 -5.10
C VAL A 42 -6.53 -13.27 -6.27
N GLY A 43 -6.34 -14.58 -6.11
CA GLY A 43 -5.66 -15.46 -7.07
C GLY A 43 -4.14 -15.48 -6.94
N LYS A 44 -3.53 -14.65 -6.09
CA LYS A 44 -2.09 -14.69 -5.82
C LYS A 44 -1.75 -15.65 -4.67
N SER A 45 -0.47 -16.03 -4.59
CA SER A 45 0.06 -16.81 -3.47
C SER A 45 0.06 -15.98 -2.18
N ILE A 46 -0.45 -16.54 -1.09
CA ILE A 46 -0.41 -15.90 0.23
C ILE A 46 1.02 -15.71 0.72
N TYR A 47 1.94 -16.59 0.33
CA TYR A 47 3.33 -16.55 0.77
C TYR A 47 4.08 -15.35 0.18
N ASP A 48 3.67 -14.87 -1.00
CA ASP A 48 4.23 -13.64 -1.59
C ASP A 48 3.86 -12.41 -0.75
N LEU A 49 2.63 -12.37 -0.22
CA LEU A 49 2.18 -11.29 0.66
C LEU A 49 2.93 -11.33 2.00
N ILE A 50 3.10 -12.52 2.58
CA ILE A 50 3.83 -12.70 3.84
C ILE A 50 5.31 -12.30 3.67
N ALA A 51 5.94 -12.65 2.55
CA ALA A 51 7.32 -12.27 2.25
C ALA A 51 7.50 -10.75 2.15
N LEU A 52 6.48 -10.04 1.65
CA LEU A 52 6.45 -8.59 1.50
C LEU A 52 5.90 -7.86 2.74
N ALA A 53 5.78 -8.55 3.88
CA ALA A 53 5.24 -7.97 5.11
C ALA A 53 5.97 -6.69 5.54
N THR A 54 5.18 -5.65 5.81
CA THR A 54 5.57 -4.37 6.39
C THR A 54 6.16 -4.54 7.79
N PRO A 55 6.92 -3.54 8.30
CA PRO A 55 7.41 -3.57 9.68
C PRO A 55 6.31 -3.70 10.73
N TYR A 56 5.12 -3.13 10.48
CA TYR A 56 3.97 -3.28 11.38
C TYR A 56 3.49 -4.74 11.42
N GLU A 57 3.34 -5.36 10.26
CA GLU A 57 2.91 -6.75 10.16
C GLU A 57 3.88 -7.73 10.79
N LYS A 58 5.19 -7.49 10.62
CA LYS A 58 6.23 -8.29 11.27
C LYS A 58 6.20 -8.14 12.79
N LYS A 59 5.83 -6.96 13.29
CA LYS A 59 5.72 -6.69 14.73
C LYS A 59 4.47 -7.32 15.36
N VAL A 60 3.32 -7.21 14.70
CA VAL A 60 2.05 -7.74 15.22
C VAL A 60 1.94 -9.24 14.98
N GLY A 61 2.49 -9.73 13.87
CA GLY A 61 2.47 -11.13 13.47
C GLY A 61 1.21 -11.50 12.69
N TRP A 62 1.40 -12.32 11.67
CA TRP A 62 0.30 -12.98 10.95
C TRP A 62 -0.26 -14.12 11.79
N ARG A 63 -1.56 -14.38 11.69
CA ARG A 63 -2.20 -15.54 12.33
C ARG A 63 -2.82 -16.45 11.30
N GLU A 64 -2.97 -17.72 11.63
CA GLU A 64 -3.55 -18.74 10.75
C GLU A 64 -4.57 -19.56 11.52
N TYR A 65 -5.70 -19.89 10.88
CA TYR A 65 -6.66 -20.85 11.40
C TYR A 65 -7.33 -21.63 10.27
N SER A 66 -7.67 -22.89 10.52
CA SER A 66 -8.38 -23.74 9.56
C SER A 66 -9.89 -23.53 9.66
N ILE A 67 -10.59 -23.67 8.53
CA ILE A 67 -12.06 -23.65 8.47
C ILE A 67 -12.62 -25.00 8.01
N PRO A 68 -13.90 -25.34 8.32
CA PRO A 68 -14.45 -26.69 8.12
C PRO A 68 -14.42 -27.22 6.69
N ASN A 69 -14.33 -26.35 5.68
CA ASN A 69 -14.23 -26.75 4.26
C ASN A 69 -12.83 -27.25 3.88
N GLY A 70 -11.86 -27.27 4.81
CA GLY A 70 -10.49 -27.71 4.58
C GLY A 70 -9.56 -26.63 4.03
N ASN A 71 -10.06 -25.40 3.85
CA ASN A 71 -9.25 -24.23 3.54
C ASN A 71 -8.66 -23.63 4.81
N ARG A 72 -7.68 -22.74 4.61
CA ARG A 72 -6.99 -22.04 5.70
C ARG A 72 -7.27 -20.56 5.58
N VAL A 73 -7.33 -19.88 6.72
CA VAL A 73 -7.48 -18.44 6.77
C VAL A 73 -6.25 -17.81 7.36
N PHE A 74 -5.64 -16.91 6.60
CA PHE A 74 -4.50 -16.10 7.04
C PHE A 74 -5.00 -14.71 7.44
N VAL A 75 -4.67 -14.28 8.64
CA VAL A 75 -5.03 -12.98 9.21
C VAL A 75 -3.86 -12.03 9.08
N GLN A 76 -4.03 -11.03 8.22
CA GLN A 76 -3.07 -9.97 7.98
C GLN A 76 -3.39 -8.75 8.84
N PRO A 77 -2.50 -8.33 9.75
CA PRO A 77 -2.70 -7.12 10.53
C PRO A 77 -2.31 -5.87 9.72
N MET A 78 -3.29 -5.10 9.24
CA MET A 78 -2.99 -3.94 8.39
C MET A 78 -2.66 -2.67 9.18
N ARG A 79 -3.50 -2.36 10.16
CA ARG A 79 -3.32 -1.22 11.08
C ARG A 79 -4.10 -1.48 12.35
N LYS A 80 -4.04 -0.54 13.29
CA LYS A 80 -4.79 -0.65 14.54
C LYS A 80 -6.28 -0.87 14.25
N ASN A 81 -6.86 -1.93 14.82
CA ASN A 81 -8.26 -2.34 14.64
C ASN A 81 -8.67 -2.60 13.17
N CYS A 82 -7.74 -2.99 12.30
CA CYS A 82 -8.04 -3.43 10.94
C CYS A 82 -7.21 -4.65 10.55
N GLU A 83 -7.91 -5.72 10.20
CA GLU A 83 -7.34 -6.99 9.78
C GLU A 83 -8.00 -7.45 8.49
N ILE A 84 -7.22 -8.14 7.66
CA ILE A 84 -7.72 -8.81 6.45
C ILE A 84 -7.62 -10.31 6.67
N HIS A 85 -8.74 -10.99 6.53
CA HIS A 85 -8.81 -12.44 6.63
C HIS A 85 -8.85 -13.00 5.21
N TRP A 86 -7.75 -13.63 4.80
CA TRP A 86 -7.57 -14.26 3.49
C TRP A 86 -7.98 -15.72 3.58
N GLU A 87 -9.01 -16.12 2.86
CA GLU A 87 -9.28 -17.55 2.67
C GLU A 87 -8.38 -18.07 1.54
N VAL A 88 -7.64 -19.13 1.85
CA VAL A 88 -6.60 -19.69 1.02
C VAL A 88 -6.87 -21.17 0.81
N ASP A 89 -6.70 -21.63 -0.43
CA ASP A 89 -6.81 -23.05 -0.75
C ASP A 89 -5.62 -23.87 -0.20
N LYS A 90 -5.60 -25.17 -0.54
CA LYS A 90 -4.54 -26.08 -0.09
C LYS A 90 -3.19 -25.78 -0.72
N ASP A 91 -3.19 -25.21 -1.92
CA ASP A 91 -1.98 -24.90 -2.69
C ASP A 91 -1.38 -23.54 -2.31
N GLY A 92 -2.12 -22.72 -1.54
CA GLY A 92 -1.65 -21.43 -1.04
C GLY A 92 -2.17 -20.22 -1.81
N PHE A 93 -3.17 -20.39 -2.69
CA PHE A 93 -3.76 -19.29 -3.45
C PHE A 93 -4.93 -18.65 -2.72
N ILE A 94 -4.99 -17.32 -2.78
CA ILE A 94 -6.03 -16.52 -2.16
C ILE A 94 -7.34 -16.66 -2.97
N LEU A 95 -8.37 -17.21 -2.34
CA LEU A 95 -9.70 -17.38 -2.94
C LEU A 95 -10.57 -16.15 -2.76
N ARG A 96 -10.54 -15.56 -1.56
CA ARG A 96 -11.32 -14.37 -1.18
C ARG A 96 -10.77 -13.73 0.07
N TYR A 97 -11.28 -12.54 0.39
CA TYR A 97 -10.91 -11.81 1.59
C TYR A 97 -12.11 -11.21 2.31
N THR A 98 -11.93 -10.94 3.60
CA THR A 98 -12.89 -10.18 4.42
C THR A 98 -12.17 -9.20 5.32
N PHE A 99 -12.73 -8.01 5.47
CA PHE A 99 -12.21 -6.99 6.38
C PHE A 99 -12.81 -7.16 7.77
N HIS A 100 -11.96 -7.16 8.79
CA HIS A 100 -12.35 -7.26 10.18
C HIS A 100 -11.85 -6.05 10.99
N GLY A 101 -12.76 -5.44 11.74
CA GLY A 101 -12.47 -4.34 12.65
C GLY A 101 -12.87 -2.95 12.15
N SER A 102 -13.08 -2.03 13.09
CA SER A 102 -13.57 -0.68 12.83
C SER A 102 -12.58 0.20 12.06
N GLY A 103 -11.29 -0.17 12.08
CA GLY A 103 -10.22 0.56 11.41
C GLY A 103 -10.10 0.25 9.92
N CYS A 104 -10.92 -0.62 9.33
CA CYS A 104 -10.87 -0.90 7.88
C CYS A 104 -11.75 0.02 7.03
N LYS A 105 -12.49 0.94 7.68
CA LYS A 105 -13.29 1.97 7.01
C LYS A 105 -12.45 3.18 6.63
#